data_AF-A0A0A8YAU8-F1
#
_entry.id   AF-A0A0A8YAU8-F1
#
_cell.length_a   1.000
_cell.length_b   1.000
_cell.length_c   1.000
_cell.angle_alpha   90.00
_cell.angle_beta   90.00
_cell.angle_gamma   90.00
#
_symmetry.space_group_name_H-M   'P 1'
#
loop_
_entity.id
_entity.type
_entity.pdbx_description
1 polymer ?
#
loop_
_entity_poly.entity_id
_entity_poly.type
_entity_poly.pdbx_seq_one_letter_code
_entity_poly.pdbx_strand_id
1 'polypeptide(L)'
;MPIVDWWLPARKQVLGSFDSLVVLGSWLIWKERNNRVFNLCATVPVELVRQIQEEGRRWVQAGYRRLSGVLQDHNALGHQSFLV
;
A
#
# COMPACT_ATOMS: atom_id res chain seq x y z
N MET A 1 2.39 -18.54 -9.76
CA MET A 1 3.16 -17.56 -10.54
C MET A 1 4.41 -17.19 -9.73
N PRO A 2 5.62 -17.36 -10.24
CA PRO A 2 6.85 -16.89 -9.60
C PRO A 2 6.76 -15.38 -9.30
N ILE A 3 7.21 -14.97 -8.12
CA ILE A 3 7.14 -13.57 -7.71
C ILE A 3 7.90 -12.64 -8.65
N VAL A 4 8.98 -13.14 -9.26
CA VAL A 4 9.81 -12.43 -10.24
C VAL A 4 9.01 -12.02 -11.48
N ASP A 5 8.10 -12.89 -11.93
CA ASP A 5 7.34 -12.69 -13.17
C ASP A 5 6.29 -11.59 -13.02
N TRP A 6 5.80 -11.34 -11.81
CA TRP A 6 4.94 -10.19 -11.49
C TRP A 6 5.74 -8.94 -11.09
N TRP A 7 6.85 -9.14 -10.37
CA TRP A 7 7.66 -8.06 -9.78
C TRP A 7 8.36 -7.20 -10.83
N LEU A 8 8.98 -7.81 -11.84
CA LEU A 8 9.73 -7.08 -12.87
C LEU A 8 8.83 -6.16 -13.73
N PRO A 9 7.65 -6.60 -14.19
CA PRO A 9 6.69 -5.71 -14.85
C PRO A 9 6.18 -4.58 -13.96
N ALA A 10 5.79 -4.87 -12.73
CA ALA A 10 5.26 -3.86 -11.80
C ALA A 10 6.29 -2.77 -11.47
N ARG A 11 7.56 -3.16 -11.29
CA ARG A 11 8.67 -2.23 -11.06
C ARG A 11 8.95 -1.32 -12.26
N LYS A 12 8.73 -1.79 -13.49
CA LYS A 12 8.89 -0.98 -14.71
C LYS A 12 7.80 0.08 -14.87
N GLN A 13 6.58 -0.18 -14.40
CA GLN A 13 5.47 0.77 -14.47
C GLN A 13 5.63 1.92 -13.47
N VAL A 14 6.32 1.67 -12.36
CA VAL A 14 6.40 2.61 -11.22
C VAL A 14 7.88 2.83 -10.85
N LEU A 15 8.61 3.46 -11.77
CA LEU A 15 10.05 3.70 -11.64
C LEU A 15 10.37 4.56 -10.41
N GLY A 16 11.00 3.94 -9.41
CA GLY A 16 11.55 4.60 -8.23
C GLY A 16 10.60 4.79 -7.05
N SER A 17 9.30 4.48 -7.17
CA SER A 17 8.35 4.48 -6.04
C SER A 17 7.77 3.11 -5.70
N PHE A 18 7.91 2.12 -6.59
CA PHE A 18 7.49 0.74 -6.34
C PHE A 18 8.19 0.12 -5.14
N ASP A 19 9.53 0.17 -5.14
CA ASP A 19 10.37 -0.40 -4.08
C ASP A 19 10.02 0.25 -2.72
N SER A 20 9.77 1.56 -2.69
CA SER A 20 9.34 2.29 -1.48
C SER A 20 7.96 1.89 -0.99
N LEU A 21 6.99 1.69 -1.90
CA LEU A 21 5.65 1.24 -1.54
C LEU A 21 5.66 -0.19 -1.00
N VAL A 22 6.48 -1.07 -1.57
CA VAL A 22 6.64 -2.43 -1.06
C VAL A 22 7.25 -2.40 0.33
N VAL A 23 8.32 -1.62 0.56
CA VAL A 23 8.91 -1.47 1.90
C VAL A 23 7.88 -0.94 2.90
N LEU A 24 7.09 0.08 2.52
CA LEU A 24 6.03 0.63 3.36
C LEU A 24 4.97 -0.43 3.71
N GLY A 25 4.49 -1.17 2.71
CA GLY A 25 3.51 -2.24 2.90
C GLY A 25 4.04 -3.35 3.80
N SER A 26 5.25 -3.84 3.52
CA SER A 26 5.92 -4.85 4.35
C SER A 26 6.12 -4.37 5.79
N TRP A 27 6.49 -3.11 5.99
CA TRP A 27 6.64 -2.52 7.31
C TRP A 27 5.33 -2.48 8.11
N LEU A 28 4.23 -2.03 7.48
CA LEU A 28 2.92 -1.97 8.14
C LEU A 28 2.34 -3.36 8.43
N ILE A 29 2.53 -4.33 7.53
CA ILE A 29 2.15 -5.73 7.78
C ILE A 29 2.94 -6.31 8.95
N TRP A 30 4.24 -6.02 9.02
CA TRP A 30 5.07 -6.45 10.14
C TRP A 30 4.60 -5.82 11.47
N LYS A 31 4.30 -4.52 11.48
CA LYS A 31 3.72 -3.86 12.67
C LYS A 31 2.39 -4.47 13.10
N GLU A 32 1.49 -4.76 12.15
CA GLU A 32 0.21 -5.42 12.45
C GLU A 32 0.41 -6.81 13.07
N ARG A 33 1.35 -7.61 12.53
CA ARG A 33 1.70 -8.91 13.12
C ARG A 33 2.22 -8.77 14.55
N ASN A 34 3.08 -7.79 14.80
CA ASN A 34 3.56 -7.52 16.15
C ASN A 34 2.42 -7.08 17.07
N ASN A 35 1.51 -6.23 16.60
CA ASN A 35 0.38 -5.78 17.40
C ASN A 35 -0.53 -6.94 17.82
N ARG A 36 -0.75 -7.91 16.91
CA ARG A 36 -1.51 -9.13 17.22
C ARG A 36 -0.85 -9.99 18.29
N VAL A 37 0.48 -10.14 18.21
CA VAL A 37 1.24 -11.01 19.12
C VAL A 37 1.42 -10.36 20.49
N PHE A 38 1.83 -9.09 20.52
CA PHE A 38 2.23 -8.42 21.77
C PHE A 38 1.08 -7.68 22.46
N ASN A 39 0.09 -7.20 21.70
CA ASN A 39 -1.02 -6.40 22.25
C ASN A 39 -2.38 -7.10 22.12
N LEU A 40 -2.44 -8.32 21.54
CA LEU A 40 -3.69 -9.05 21.27
C LEU A 40 -4.71 -8.24 20.46
N CYS A 41 -4.24 -7.22 19.72
CA CYS A 41 -5.07 -6.36 18.89
C CYS A 41 -4.91 -6.75 17.42
N ALA A 42 -6.03 -6.95 16.72
CA ALA A 42 -6.06 -7.30 15.32
C ALA A 42 -6.89 -6.31 14.52
N THR A 43 -6.31 -5.80 13.44
CA THR A 43 -6.97 -4.95 12.45
C THR A 43 -7.56 -5.82 11.34
N VAL A 44 -8.74 -5.48 10.81
CA VAL A 44 -9.25 -6.19 9.62
C VAL A 44 -8.40 -5.88 8.38
N PRO A 45 -8.18 -6.83 7.45
CA PRO A 45 -7.27 -6.62 6.33
C PRO A 45 -7.56 -5.37 5.49
N VAL A 46 -8.84 -5.07 5.25
CA VAL A 46 -9.27 -3.87 4.50
C VAL A 46 -8.82 -2.58 5.19
N GLU A 47 -8.85 -2.55 6.52
CA GLU A 47 -8.42 -1.39 7.31
C GLU A 47 -6.90 -1.28 7.31
N LEU A 48 -6.16 -2.39 7.31
CA LEU A 48 -4.71 -2.37 7.14
C LEU A 48 -4.31 -1.80 5.76
N VAL A 49 -5.02 -2.17 4.69
CA VAL A 49 -4.81 -1.60 3.34
C VAL A 49 -5.08 -0.10 3.35
N ARG A 50 -6.17 0.34 4.00
CA ARG A 50 -6.49 1.77 4.17
C ARG A 50 -5.38 2.52 4.91
N GLN A 51 -4.81 1.92 5.96
CA GLN A 51 -3.69 2.50 6.71
C GLN A 51 -2.41 2.60 5.87
N ILE A 52 -2.11 1.62 5.01
CA ILE A 52 -1.00 1.69 4.04
C ILE A 52 -1.18 2.85 3.06
N GLN A 53 -2.39 3.02 2.53
CA GLN A 53 -2.70 4.14 1.64
C GLN A 53 -2.59 5.50 2.34
N GLU A 54 -3.11 5.61 3.56
CA GLU A 54 -3.02 6.83 4.37
C GLU A 54 -1.57 7.20 4.67
N GLU A 55 -0.75 6.24 5.07
CA GLU A 55 0.67 6.47 5.32
C GLU A 55 1.41 6.87 4.04
N GLY A 56 1.09 6.25 2.91
CA GLY A 56 1.59 6.68 1.60
C GLY A 56 1.20 8.13 1.27
N ARG A 57 -0.03 8.55 1.57
CA ARG A 57 -0.49 9.94 1.38
C ARG A 57 0.27 10.91 2.28
N ARG A 58 0.56 10.54 3.53
CA ARG A 58 1.42 11.33 4.43
C ARG A 58 2.84 11.49 3.87
N TRP A 59 3.40 10.44 3.28
CA TRP A 59 4.74 10.52 2.66
C TRP A 59 4.76 11.48 1.47
N VAL A 60 3.69 11.49 0.66
CA VAL A 60 3.52 12.48 -0.43
C VAL A 60 3.44 13.90 0.15
N GLN A 61 2.64 14.12 1.19
CA GLN A 61 2.54 15.41 1.87
C GLN A 61 3.87 15.87 2.48
N ALA A 62 4.67 14.92 2.99
CA ALA A 62 6.01 15.15 3.50
C ALA A 62 7.07 15.39 2.40
N GLY A 63 6.68 15.37 1.12
CA GLY A 63 7.54 15.71 -0.01
C GLY A 63 8.00 14.53 -0.87
N TYR A 64 7.65 13.29 -0.53
CA TYR A 64 7.94 12.12 -1.36
C TYR A 64 6.95 12.00 -2.53
N ARG A 65 6.99 12.97 -3.44
CA ARG A 65 6.05 13.13 -4.56
C ARG A 65 6.03 11.94 -5.53
N ARG A 66 7.05 11.09 -5.53
CA ARG A 66 7.12 9.90 -6.42
C ARG A 66 6.00 8.88 -6.15
N LEU A 67 5.37 8.90 -4.97
CA LEU A 67 4.20 8.06 -4.66
C LEU A 67 2.87 8.64 -5.13
N SER A 68 2.82 9.91 -5.57
CA SER A 68 1.55 10.57 -5.87
C SER A 68 0.79 9.88 -7.02
N GLY A 69 1.51 9.48 -8.08
CA GLY A 69 0.89 8.80 -9.22
C GLY A 69 0.28 7.45 -8.84
N VAL A 70 0.95 6.69 -7.97
CA VAL A 70 0.49 5.35 -7.54
C VAL A 70 -0.76 5.43 -6.66
N LEU A 71 -0.85 6.47 -5.82
CA LEU A 71 -1.96 6.63 -4.87
C LEU A 71 -3.20 7.29 -5.50
N GLN A 72 -3.06 7.96 -6.65
CA GLN A 72 -4.17 8.61 -7.36
C GLN A 72 -5.02 7.60 -8.14
N ASP A 73 -4.43 6.56 -8.73
CA ASP A 73 -5.14 5.57 -9.56
C ASP A 73 -6.21 4.76 -8.80
N HIS A 74 -6.13 4.68 -7.47
CA HIS A 74 -7.13 3.95 -6.67
C HIS A 74 -8.45 4.72 -6.42
N ASN A 75 -8.48 6.05 -6.58
CA ASN A 75 -9.72 6.82 -6.44
C ASN A 75 -10.69 6.61 -7.62
N ALA A 76 -10.21 6.12 -8.77
CA ALA A 76 -11.06 5.79 -9.92
C ALA A 76 -11.88 4.50 -9.72
N LEU A 77 -11.44 3.60 -8.83
CA LEU A 77 -12.06 2.29 -8.61
C LEU A 77 -13.04 2.26 -7.41
N GLY A 78 -13.03 3.30 -6.55
CA GLY A 78 -13.90 3.37 -5.38
C GLY A 78 -15.33 3.83 -5.64
N HIS A 79 -15.64 4.35 -6.83
CA HIS A 79 -16.95 4.95 -7.15
C HIS A 79 -17.91 4.02 -7.91
N GLN A 80 -17.51 2.78 -8.23
CA GLN A 80 -18.32 1.83 -9.02
C GLN A 80 -18.88 0.62 -8.23
N SER A 81 -18.70 0.52 -6.91
CA SER A 81 -19.12 -0.67 -6.15
C SER A 81 -20.36 -0.49 -5.27
N PHE A 82 -21.21 0.52 -5.51
CA PHE A 82 -22.48 0.69 -4.77
C PHE A 82 -23.75 0.65 -5.63
N LEU A 83 -23.67 0.19 -6.87
CA LEU A 83 -24.86 -0.20 -7.64
C LEU A 83 -24.56 -1.48 -8.41
N VAL A 84 -24.91 -2.61 -7.82
CA VAL A 84 -25.62 -3.80 -8.35
C VAL A 84 -25.65 -4.85 -7.25
#